data_AF-M0GAZ7-F1
#
_entry.id   AF-M0GAZ7-F1
#
_cell.length_a   1.000
_cell.length_b   1.000
_cell.length_c   1.000
_cell.angle_alpha   90.00
_cell.angle_beta   90.00
_cell.angle_gamma   90.00
#
_symmetry.space_group_name_H-M   'P 1'
#
loop_
_entity.id
_entity.type
_entity.pdbx_description
1 polymer ?
#
loop_
_entity_poly.entity_id
_entity_poly.type
_entity_poly.pdbx_seq_one_letter_code
_entity_poly.pdbx_strand_id
1 'polypeptide(L)' 'MGTRTDSSEGGNNGLAEAIGLFILGDISLGKAAEHAGVSRWEIESVLREAGVNRRYGPRSQNELDDEAKTALDLE' A
#
# COMPACT_ATOMS: atom_id res chain seq x y z
N MET A 1 -34.13 13.83 13.98
CA MET A 1 -32.76 14.08 14.46
C MET A 1 -32.04 12.73 14.48
N GLY A 2 -31.44 12.32 13.35
CA GLY A 2 -30.77 11.02 13.24
C GLY A 2 -29.26 11.23 13.36
N THR A 3 -28.66 10.73 14.44
CA THR A 3 -27.21 10.62 14.58
C THR A 3 -26.76 9.32 13.95
N ARG A 4 -25.87 9.38 12.95
CA ARG A 4 -24.90 8.31 12.71
C ARG A 4 -23.71 8.86 11.92
N THR A 5 -22.72 9.27 12.70
CA THR A 5 -21.30 9.16 12.41
C THR A 5 -21.05 7.82 11.73
N ASP A 6 -20.53 7.82 10.49
CA ASP A 6 -19.68 6.76 9.94
C ASP A 6 -19.25 7.13 8.52
N SER A 7 -18.25 7.99 8.40
CA SER A 7 -17.54 8.19 7.13
C SER A 7 -16.03 8.26 7.33
N SER A 8 -15.55 7.91 8.53
CA SER A 8 -14.14 8.03 8.91
C SER A 8 -13.48 6.70 9.27
N GLU A 9 -14.23 5.65 9.62
CA GLU A 9 -13.65 4.32 9.92
C GLU A 9 -13.33 3.52 8.64
N GLY A 10 -14.20 3.59 7.61
CA GLY A 10 -13.99 2.86 6.35
C GLY A 10 -12.78 3.34 5.53
N GLY A 11 -12.50 4.64 5.53
CA GLY A 11 -11.33 5.20 4.84
C GLY A 11 -10.01 4.82 5.49
N ASN A 12 -9.99 4.70 6.82
CA ASN A 12 -8.78 4.35 7.57
C ASN A 12 -8.44 2.85 7.47
N ASN A 13 -9.46 1.98 7.38
CA ASN A 13 -9.26 0.55 7.20
C ASN A 13 -8.66 0.22 5.81
N GLY A 14 -9.16 0.85 4.74
CA GLY A 14 -8.61 0.67 3.39
C GLY A 14 -7.16 1.17 3.26
N LEU A 15 -6.80 2.24 3.97
CA LEU A 15 -5.42 2.72 4.03
C LEU A 15 -4.50 1.72 4.76
N ALA A 16 -4.94 1.19 5.90
CA ALA A 16 -4.17 0.20 6.67
C ALA A 16 -3.95 -1.10 5.87
N GLU A 17 -4.99 -1.59 5.19
CA GLU A 17 -4.92 -2.77 4.32
C GLU A 17 -3.96 -2.54 3.15
N ALA A 18 -4.09 -1.40 2.45
CA ALA A 18 -3.20 -1.06 1.34
C ALA A 18 -1.72 -0.98 1.76
N ILE A 19 -1.44 -0.43 2.95
CA ILE A 19 -0.08 -0.37 3.50
C ILE A 19 0.43 -1.77 3.83
N GLY A 20 -0.41 -2.63 4.41
CA GLY A 20 -0.05 -4.02 4.71
C GLY A 20 0.35 -4.79 3.45
N LEU A 21 -0.49 -4.75 2.41
CA LEU A 21 -0.24 -5.37 1.12
C LEU A 21 1.04 -4.84 0.46
N PHE A 22 1.28 -3.53 0.53
CA PHE A 22 2.52 -2.94 0.03
C PHE A 22 3.77 -3.43 0.77
N ILE A 23 3.72 -3.50 2.11
CA ILE A 23 4.86 -3.95 2.92
C ILE A 23 5.18 -5.44 2.68
N LEU A 24 4.15 -6.25 2.46
CA LEU A 24 4.29 -7.67 2.13
C LEU A 24 4.81 -7.90 0.70
N GLY A 25 4.74 -6.88 -0.16
CA GLY A 25 5.15 -6.97 -1.56
C GLY A 25 4.04 -7.47 -2.50
N ASP A 26 2.84 -7.73 -1.97
CA ASP A 26 1.70 -8.24 -2.73
C ASP A 26 1.20 -7.25 -3.78
N ILE A 27 1.40 -5.94 -3.54
CA ILE A 27 1.03 -4.89 -4.49
C ILE A 27 2.09 -3.79 -4.55
N SER A 28 2.21 -3.13 -5.70
CA SER A 28 3.07 -1.96 -5.84
C SER A 28 2.54 -0.75 -5.06
N LEU A 29 3.41 0.21 -4.76
CA LEU A 29 3.03 1.45 -4.07
C LEU A 29 1.93 2.24 -4.81
N GLY A 30 1.96 2.24 -6.14
CA GLY A 30 0.92 2.88 -6.95
C GLY A 30 -0.43 2.17 -6.79
N LYS A 31 -0.41 0.83 -6.76
CA LYS A 31 -1.60 0.01 -6.56
C LYS A 31 -2.16 0.14 -5.14
N ALA A 32 -1.30 0.30 -4.14
CA ALA A 32 -1.72 0.60 -2.76
C ALA A 32 -2.42 1.96 -2.68
N ALA A 33 -1.91 2.98 -3.38
CA ALA A 33 -2.54 4.29 -3.45
C ALA A 33 -3.92 4.22 -4.15
N GLU A 34 -4.02 3.50 -5.27
CA GLU A 34 -5.29 3.22 -5.95
C GLU A 34 -6.28 2.50 -5.03
N HIS A 35 -5.83 1.47 -4.31
CA HIS A 35 -6.64 0.65 -3.41
C HIS A 35 -7.21 1.48 -2.24
N ALA A 36 -6.38 2.36 -1.65
CA ALA A 36 -6.80 3.23 -0.56
C ALA A 36 -7.52 4.50 -1.03
N GLY A 37 -7.61 4.76 -2.33
CA GLY A 37 -8.24 5.98 -2.87
C GLY A 37 -7.50 7.27 -2.51
N VAL A 38 -6.19 7.18 -2.23
CA VAL A 38 -5.33 8.30 -1.84
C VAL A 38 -4.24 8.55 -2.87
N SER A 39 -3.56 9.67 -2.76
CA SER A 39 -2.39 9.92 -3.59
C SER A 39 -1.21 9.03 -3.16
N ARG A 40 -0.32 8.74 -4.11
CA ARG A 40 0.95 8.06 -3.85
C ARG A 40 1.79 8.76 -2.76
N TRP A 41 1.69 10.08 -2.67
CA TRP A 41 2.41 10.89 -1.70
C TRP A 41 1.88 10.71 -0.27
N GLU A 42 0.58 10.47 -0.10
CA GLU A 42 -0.02 10.18 1.21
C GLU A 42 0.47 8.85 1.77
N ILE A 43 0.44 7.78 0.97
CA ILE A 43 1.05 6.48 1.37
C ILE A 43 2.53 6.69 1.74
N GLU A 44 3.26 7.50 0.97
CA GLU A 44 4.66 7.80 1.27
C GLU A 44 4.85 8.52 2.60
N SER A 45 3.99 9.49 2.92
CA SER A 45 4.05 10.22 4.20
C SER A 45 3.86 9.26 5.36
N VAL A 46 2.85 8.38 5.29
CA VAL A 46 2.55 7.41 6.34
C VAL A 46 3.71 6.44 6.55
N LEU A 47 4.28 5.90 5.48
CA LEU A 47 5.44 5.01 5.57
C LEU A 47 6.65 5.72 6.21
N ARG A 48 6.89 6.98 5.83
CA ARG A 48 7.98 7.80 6.39
C ARG A 48 7.77 8.10 7.87
N GLU A 49 6.56 8.46 8.28
CA GLU A 49 6.19 8.71 9.67
C GLU A 49 6.31 7.44 10.53
N ALA A 50 6.00 6.28 9.95
CA ALA A 50 6.18 4.97 10.58
C ALA A 50 7.64 4.49 10.62
N GLY A 51 8.60 5.27 10.08
CA GLY A 51 10.01 4.87 10.00
C GLY A 51 10.28 3.74 8.99
N VAL A 52 9.32 3.43 8.13
CA VAL A 52 9.48 2.44 7.05
C VAL A 52 10.28 3.10 5.93
N ASN A 53 11.58 2.80 5.89
CA ASN A 53 12.43 3.26 4.80
C ASN A 53 12.00 2.62 3.48
N ARG A 54 11.83 3.46 2.46
CA ARG A 54 11.65 2.99 1.09
C ARG A 54 12.84 2.13 0.69
N ARG A 55 12.57 0.88 0.37
CA ARG A 55 13.53 0.05 -0.37
C ARG A 55 13.39 0.42 -1.84
N TYR A 56 14.48 0.90 -2.43
CA TYR A 56 14.54 1.15 -3.86
C TYR A 56 14.96 -0.13 -4.56
N GLY A 57 13.97 -0.76 -5.20
CA GLY A 57 14.12 -1.95 -6.01
C GLY A 57 14.51 -3.20 -5.21
N PRO A 58 14.50 -4.36 -5.88
CA PRO A 58 14.78 -5.63 -5.23
C PRO A 58 16.28 -5.81 -4.95
N ARG A 59 16.59 -6.51 -3.86
CA ARG A 59 17.97 -6.80 -3.41
C ARG A 59 18.46 -8.18 -3.84
N SER A 60 17.58 -8.99 -4.43
CA SER A 60 17.90 -10.33 -4.91
C SER A 60 17.15 -10.65 -6.20
N GLN A 61 17.61 -11.69 -6.91
CA GLN A 61 16.93 -12.20 -8.09
C GLN A 61 15.53 -12.71 -7.74
N ASN A 62 15.35 -13.36 -6.58
CA ASN A 62 14.04 -13.82 -6.15
C ASN A 62 13.07 -12.65 -5.92
N GLU A 63 13.52 -11.58 -5.23
CA GLU A 63 12.67 -10.39 -5.04
C GLU A 63 12.35 -9.70 -6.37
N LEU A 64 13.28 -9.70 -7.34
CA LEU A 64 13.03 -9.23 -8.71
C LEU A 64 11.93 -10.05 -9.40
N ASP A 65 12.03 -11.37 -9.31
CA ASP A 65 11.09 -12.29 -9.94
C ASP A 65 9.69 -12.18 -9.30
N ASP A 66 9.61 -12.03 -7.97
CA ASP A 66 8.37 -11.82 -7.23
C ASP A 66 7.70 -10.48 -7.58
N GLU A 67 8.48 -9.40 -7.70
CA GLU A 67 7.96 -8.09 -8.13
C GLU A 67 7.48 -8.14 -9.60
N ALA A 68 8.21 -8.83 -10.48
CA ALA A 68 7.83 -9.01 -11.87
C ALA A 68 6.54 -9.84 -12.02
N LYS A 69 6.40 -10.91 -11.24
CA LYS A 69 5.20 -11.74 -11.16
C LYS A 69 3.98 -10.91 -10.74
N THR A 70 4.11 -10.16 -9.65
CA THR A 70 3.07 -9.27 -9.14
C THR A 70 2.66 -8.22 -10.18
N ALA A 71 3.62 -7.63 -10.89
CA ALA A 71 3.33 -6.60 -11.90
C ALA A 71 2.67 -7.17 -13.17
N LEU A 72 2.96 -8.43 -13.50
CA LEU A 72 2.41 -9.12 -14.67
C LEU A 72 1.15 -9.95 -14.35
N ASP A 73 0.68 -9.92 -13.10
CA ASP A 73 -0.45 -10.73 -12.62
C ASP A 73 -0.21 -12.24 -12.83
N LEU A 74 1.00 -12.70 -12.53
CA LEU A 74 1.44 -14.09 -12.64
C LEU A 74 1.64 -14.67 -11.23
N GLU A 75 0.98 -15.79 -10.91
CA GLU A 75 1.20 -16.56 -9.68
C GLU A 75 2.46 -17.44 -9.76
#